data_AF-A0A0K0E4V1-F1
#
_entry.id   AF-A0A0K0E4V1-F1
#
_cell.length_a   1.000
_cell.length_b   1.000
_cell.length_c   1.000
_cell.angle_alpha   90.00
_cell.angle_beta   90.00
_cell.angle_gamma   90.00
#
_symmetry.space_group_name_H-M   'P 1'
#
loop_
_entity.id
_entity.type
_entity.pdbx_description
1 polymer ?
#
loop_
_entity_poly.entity_id
_entity_poly.type
_entity_poly.pdbx_seq_one_letter_code
_entity_poly.pdbx_strand_id
1 'polypeptide(L)'
;MSYRIKDVSTRLIKPTLQHIPIKELYEIISKWCDEWEHDGSVSIFDEGIAQYLLTDMLSHLKFYGALFLDKPSLKCRLVPESEAPLDVLEEEYENHITFVYNGTGSIDEIKIIEKIKFVLKKRGFRFTN
;
A
#
# COMPACT_ATOMS: atom_id res chain seq x y z
N MET A 1 -6.52 16.70 -17.57
CA MET A 1 -6.06 17.34 -16.32
C MET A 1 -4.72 16.74 -15.94
N SER A 2 -3.70 17.56 -15.67
CA SER A 2 -2.40 17.08 -15.19
C SER A 2 -2.51 16.91 -13.68
N TYR A 3 -2.41 15.66 -13.20
CA TYR A 3 -2.36 15.39 -11.78
C TYR A 3 -1.03 15.90 -11.20
N ARG A 4 -1.05 16.36 -9.95
CA ARG A 4 0.18 16.75 -9.25
C ARG A 4 0.94 15.49 -8.83
N ILE A 5 2.25 15.49 -9.03
CA ILE A 5 3.15 14.42 -8.61
C ILE A 5 3.95 14.90 -7.40
N LYS A 6 4.12 14.03 -6.40
CA LYS A 6 4.86 14.33 -5.18
C LYS A 6 5.69 13.13 -4.75
N ASP A 7 6.92 13.37 -4.31
CA ASP A 7 7.72 12.35 -3.64
C ASP A 7 7.25 12.24 -2.18
N VAL A 8 6.78 11.06 -1.78
CA VAL A 8 6.18 10.82 -0.47
C VAL A 8 6.89 9.68 0.22
N SER A 9 7.35 9.92 1.45
CA SER A 9 7.92 8.86 2.27
C SER A 9 6.90 7.75 2.48
N THR A 10 7.33 6.50 2.35
CA THR A 10 6.46 5.35 2.62
C THR A 10 5.93 5.35 4.06
N ARG A 11 6.54 6.10 4.99
CA ARG A 11 6.07 6.26 6.37
C ARG A 11 4.83 7.16 6.50
N LEU A 12 4.60 8.04 5.54
CA LEU A 12 3.47 8.98 5.52
C LEU A 12 2.28 8.44 4.72
N ILE A 13 2.46 7.31 4.01
CA ILE A 13 1.40 6.67 3.24
C ILE A 13 0.62 5.71 4.14
N LYS A 14 -0.71 5.81 4.10
CA LYS A 14 -1.64 5.00 4.88
C LYS A 14 -2.52 4.13 3.96
N PRO A 15 -2.53 2.81 4.15
CA PRO A 15 -3.53 1.92 3.56
C PRO A 15 -4.95 2.24 4.04
N THR A 16 -5.92 2.11 3.14
CA THR A 16 -7.36 2.30 3.39
C THR A 16 -8.18 1.04 3.17
N LEU A 17 -7.59 0.01 2.53
CA LEU A 17 -8.25 -1.27 2.24
C LEU A 17 -7.84 -2.37 3.22
N GLN A 18 -8.83 -3.15 3.67
CA GLN A 18 -8.65 -4.27 4.59
C GLN A 18 -8.06 -5.53 3.93
N HIS A 19 -8.61 -5.95 2.80
CA HIS A 19 -8.32 -7.23 2.18
C HIS A 19 -7.25 -7.09 1.10
N ILE A 20 -6.07 -7.66 1.33
CA ILE A 20 -4.94 -7.55 0.40
C ILE A 20 -4.68 -8.93 -0.22
N PRO A 21 -4.88 -9.09 -1.53
CA PRO A 21 -4.78 -10.40 -2.15
C PRO A 21 -3.30 -10.75 -2.41
N ILE A 22 -2.87 -11.89 -1.85
CA ILE A 22 -1.46 -12.27 -1.76
C ILE A 22 -0.85 -12.56 -3.14
N LYS A 23 -1.62 -13.19 -4.03
CA LYS A 23 -1.14 -13.56 -5.36
C LYS A 23 -0.73 -12.34 -6.16
N GLU A 24 -1.58 -11.32 -6.20
CA GLU A 24 -1.36 -10.07 -6.93
C GLU A 24 -0.21 -9.27 -6.29
N LEU A 25 -0.11 -9.28 -4.96
CA LEU A 25 1.02 -8.69 -4.26
C LEU A 25 2.34 -9.37 -4.64
N TYR A 26 2.35 -10.71 -4.67
CA TYR A 26 3.50 -11.48 -5.11
C TYR A 26 3.86 -11.20 -6.56
N GLU A 27 2.88 -11.10 -7.46
CA GLU A 27 3.10 -10.74 -8.86
C GLU A 27 3.72 -9.34 -9.01
N ILE A 28 3.25 -8.35 -8.24
CA ILE A 28 3.82 -7.00 -8.23
C ILE A 28 5.27 -7.02 -7.74
N ILE A 29 5.59 -7.77 -6.68
CA ILE A 29 6.95 -7.83 -6.14
C ILE A 29 7.89 -8.60 -7.06
N SER A 30 7.46 -9.75 -7.60
CA SER A 30 8.27 -10.57 -8.49
C SER A 30 8.57 -9.90 -9.84
N LYS A 31 7.71 -8.96 -10.25
CA LYS A 31 7.86 -8.16 -11.48
C LYS A 31 8.11 -6.69 -11.18
N TRP A 32 8.68 -6.38 -10.01
CA TRP A 32 8.92 -4.99 -9.63
C TRP A 32 9.70 -4.26 -10.71
N CYS A 33 9.16 -3.14 -11.18
CA CYS A 33 9.81 -2.26 -12.13
C CYS A 33 10.27 -1.00 -11.39
N ASP A 34 11.56 -0.68 -11.44
CA ASP A 34 12.12 0.50 -10.74
C ASP A 34 11.45 1.81 -11.20
N GLU A 35 10.88 1.85 -12.41
CA GLU A 35 10.11 2.99 -12.89
C GLU A 35 8.87 3.28 -12.02
N TRP A 36 8.28 2.27 -11.37
CA TRP A 36 7.12 2.45 -10.48
C TRP A 36 7.42 3.29 -9.23
N GLU A 37 8.70 3.47 -8.89
CA GLU A 37 9.11 4.38 -7.82
C GLU A 37 9.07 5.85 -8.27
N HIS A 38 8.99 6.10 -9.57
CA HIS A 38 9.20 7.41 -10.18
C HIS A 38 8.10 7.85 -11.14
N ASP A 39 7.27 6.93 -11.62
CA ASP A 39 6.25 7.16 -12.65
C ASP A 39 4.96 7.84 -12.13
N GLY A 40 4.78 7.93 -10.81
CA GLY A 40 3.55 8.48 -10.24
C GLY A 40 2.36 7.54 -10.32
N SER A 41 2.57 6.24 -10.56
CA SER A 41 1.48 5.26 -10.69
C SER A 41 0.78 4.94 -9.37
N VAL A 42 1.40 5.25 -8.23
CA VAL A 42 0.78 5.12 -6.90
C VAL A 42 -0.06 6.36 -6.64
N SER A 43 -1.36 6.16 -6.50
CA SER A 43 -2.35 7.22 -6.29
C SER A 43 -2.65 7.38 -4.82
N ILE A 44 -2.60 8.63 -4.37
CA ILE A 44 -2.80 9.01 -2.98
C ILE A 44 -3.68 10.25 -2.89
N PHE A 45 -4.43 10.35 -1.81
CA PHE A 45 -5.20 11.52 -1.41
C PHE A 45 -4.53 12.22 -0.22
N ASP A 46 -4.49 13.55 -0.23
CA ASP A 46 -3.94 14.37 0.85
C ASP A 46 -5.10 14.85 1.73
N GLU A 47 -5.33 14.18 2.86
CA GLU A 47 -6.37 14.54 3.83
C GLU A 47 -6.03 15.80 4.65
N GLY A 48 -4.86 16.39 4.43
CA GLY A 48 -4.39 17.58 5.16
C GLY A 48 -3.84 17.29 6.56
N ILE A 49 -3.93 16.04 7.04
CA ILE A 49 -3.55 15.61 8.40
C ILE A 49 -2.33 14.68 8.36
N ALA A 50 -1.20 15.20 7.87
CA ALA A 50 0.13 14.56 7.89
C ALA A 50 0.31 13.21 7.15
N GLN A 51 -0.77 12.49 6.85
CA GLN A 51 -0.76 11.23 6.11
C GLN A 51 -1.42 11.39 4.74
N TYR A 52 -1.06 10.45 3.85
CA TYR A 52 -1.64 10.35 2.53
C TYR A 52 -2.35 9.01 2.40
N LEU A 53 -3.63 9.05 2.04
CA LEU A 53 -4.47 7.86 1.94
C LEU A 53 -4.30 7.21 0.58
N LEU A 54 -4.08 5.90 0.54
CA LEU A 54 -4.08 5.14 -0.71
C LEU A 54 -5.48 5.04 -1.30
N THR A 55 -5.61 5.21 -2.62
CA THR A 55 -6.92 5.40 -3.26
C THR A 55 -7.52 4.14 -3.88
N ASP A 56 -6.68 3.18 -4.29
CA ASP A 56 -7.10 2.01 -5.05
C ASP A 56 -6.20 0.79 -4.78
N MET A 57 -6.66 -0.40 -5.17
CA MET A 57 -5.96 -1.66 -4.91
C MET A 57 -4.57 -1.71 -5.54
N LEU A 58 -4.37 -1.22 -6.76
CA LEU A 58 -3.06 -1.27 -7.41
C LEU A 58 -2.05 -0.41 -6.64
N SER A 59 -2.48 0.78 -6.21
CA SER A 59 -1.69 1.66 -5.36
C SER A 59 -1.31 0.98 -4.03
N HIS A 60 -2.24 0.24 -3.41
CA HIS A 60 -1.95 -0.57 -2.22
C HIS A 60 -0.90 -1.65 -2.48
N LEU A 61 -1.07 -2.43 -3.55
CA LEU A 61 -0.15 -3.51 -3.88
C LEU A 61 1.26 -2.99 -4.16
N LYS A 62 1.39 -1.88 -4.91
CA LYS A 62 2.68 -1.23 -5.15
C LYS A 62 3.29 -0.67 -3.86
N PHE A 63 2.48 -0.06 -3.00
CA PHE A 63 2.94 0.41 -1.69
C PHE A 63 3.48 -0.74 -0.82
N TYR A 64 2.77 -1.85 -0.71
CA TYR A 64 3.23 -3.01 0.04
C TYR A 64 4.48 -3.65 -0.57
N GLY A 65 4.57 -3.70 -1.91
CA GLY A 65 5.77 -4.11 -2.61
C GLY A 65 6.97 -3.20 -2.27
N ALA A 66 6.77 -1.89 -2.26
CA ALA A 66 7.78 -0.92 -1.85
C ALA A 66 8.22 -1.13 -0.38
N LEU A 67 7.29 -1.44 0.54
CA LEU A 67 7.64 -1.78 1.91
C LEU A 67 8.48 -3.06 1.99
N PHE A 68 8.12 -4.10 1.24
CA PHE A 68 8.89 -5.33 1.19
C PHE A 68 10.30 -5.10 0.63
N LEU A 69 10.44 -4.22 -0.36
CA LEU A 69 11.70 -3.87 -1.00
C LEU A 69 12.48 -2.76 -0.27
N ASP A 70 12.08 -2.41 0.96
CA ASP A 70 12.69 -1.38 1.82
C ASP A 70 12.82 0.00 1.17
N LYS A 71 11.90 0.36 0.28
CA LYS A 71 11.92 1.66 -0.41
C LYS A 71 11.54 2.79 0.56
N PRO A 72 12.35 3.86 0.67
CA PRO A 72 12.13 4.93 1.65
C PRO A 72 10.99 5.88 1.24
N SER A 73 10.75 6.04 -0.05
CA SER A 73 9.72 6.90 -0.63
C SER A 73 9.27 6.40 -1.99
N LEU A 74 8.17 6.98 -2.49
CA LEU A 74 7.59 6.73 -3.80
C LEU A 74 7.18 8.07 -4.40
N LYS A 75 7.37 8.27 -5.71
CA LYS A 75 6.64 9.31 -6.42
C LYS A 75 5.20 8.88 -6.60
N CYS A 76 4.31 9.64 -6.00
CA CYS A 76 2.88 9.40 -6.00
C CYS A 76 2.13 10.50 -6.74
N ARG A 77 0.99 10.12 -7.30
CA ARG A 77 0.02 11.03 -7.89
C ARG A 77 -0.98 11.46 -6.83
N LEU A 78 -1.10 12.77 -6.62
CA LEU A 78 -2.12 13.36 -5.77
C LEU A 78 -3.44 13.41 -6.54
N VAL A 79 -4.44 12.71 -6.02
CA VAL A 79 -5.80 12.71 -6.57
C VAL A 79 -6.62 13.88 -5.99
N PRO A 80 -7.60 14.41 -6.73
CA PRO A 80 -8.50 15.44 -6.23
C PRO A 80 -9.48 14.88 -5.18
N GLU A 81 -10.16 15.76 -4.46
CA GLU A 81 -11.23 15.43 -3.50
C GLU A 81 -12.30 14.50 -4.07
N SER A 82 -12.64 14.65 -5.36
CA SER A 82 -13.63 13.79 -6.03
C SER A 82 -13.21 12.34 -6.17
N GLU A 83 -11.93 12.04 -5.95
CA GLU A 83 -11.33 10.70 -5.98
C GLU A 83 -10.81 10.29 -4.58
N ALA A 84 -11.19 11.01 -3.52
CA ALA A 84 -10.81 10.68 -2.15
C ALA A 84 -11.35 9.27 -1.77
N PRO A 85 -10.51 8.41 -1.18
CA PRO A 85 -10.97 7.10 -0.72
C PRO A 85 -11.76 7.23 0.58
N LEU A 86 -12.62 6.25 0.84
CA LEU A 86 -13.09 5.98 2.20
C LEU A 86 -11.99 5.22 2.95
N ASP A 87 -11.69 5.61 4.19
CA ASP A 87 -10.73 4.89 5.02
C ASP A 87 -11.41 3.71 5.74
N VAL A 88 -11.89 2.77 4.94
CA VAL A 88 -12.61 1.58 5.39
C VAL A 88 -11.80 0.80 6.43
N LEU A 89 -10.48 0.77 6.27
CA LEU A 89 -9.58 0.07 7.18
C LEU A 89 -9.60 0.66 8.60
N GLU A 90 -9.55 1.97 8.76
CA GLU A 90 -9.68 2.61 10.07
C GLU A 90 -11.13 2.59 10.57
N GLU A 91 -12.08 3.02 9.72
CA GLU A 91 -13.47 3.27 10.09
C GLU A 91 -14.23 1.99 10.45
N GLU A 92 -14.00 0.89 9.73
CA GLU A 92 -14.80 -0.34 9.88
C GLU A 92 -14.02 -1.49 10.53
N TYR A 93 -12.69 -1.47 10.47
CA TYR A 93 -11.86 -2.63 10.83
C TYR A 93 -10.78 -2.34 11.89
N GLU A 94 -10.81 -1.16 12.52
CA GLU A 94 -9.85 -0.77 13.57
C GLU A 94 -8.38 -1.01 13.15
N ASN A 95 -8.04 -0.68 11.90
CA ASN A 95 -6.72 -0.89 11.33
C ASN A 95 -6.24 -2.36 11.23
N HIS A 96 -7.16 -3.34 11.18
CA HIS A 96 -6.83 -4.75 10.91
C HIS A 96 -6.75 -5.04 9.42
N ILE A 97 -5.57 -5.44 8.95
CA ILE A 97 -5.35 -5.89 7.57
C ILE A 97 -5.46 -7.42 7.50
N THR A 98 -6.15 -7.92 6.49
CA THR A 98 -6.26 -9.35 6.20
C THR A 98 -5.58 -9.64 4.87
N PHE A 99 -4.54 -10.49 4.89
CA PHE A 99 -3.91 -10.96 3.66
C PHE A 99 -4.65 -12.19 3.14
N VAL A 100 -5.32 -12.05 2.00
CA VAL A 100 -6.18 -13.08 1.43
C VAL A 100 -5.33 -14.07 0.65
N TYR A 101 -5.28 -15.31 1.13
CA TYR A 101 -4.58 -16.42 0.46
C TYR A 101 -5.38 -16.88 -0.75
N ASN A 102 -5.07 -16.29 -1.91
CA ASN A 102 -5.50 -16.71 -3.24
C ASN A 102 -4.33 -17.24 -4.11
N GLY A 103 -3.15 -17.35 -3.51
CA GLY A 103 -1.91 -17.81 -4.13
C GLY A 103 -1.61 -19.29 -3.90
N THR A 104 -0.32 -19.62 -4.04
CA THR A 104 0.17 -21.00 -3.87
C THR A 104 0.41 -21.37 -2.41
N GLY A 105 0.48 -20.39 -1.52
CA GLY A 105 0.94 -20.59 -0.14
C GLY A 105 2.44 -20.92 -0.08
N SER A 106 3.21 -20.49 -1.09
CA SER A 106 4.64 -20.75 -1.15
C SER A 106 5.39 -20.10 0.02
N ILE A 107 6.58 -20.65 0.33
CA ILE A 107 7.46 -20.10 1.37
C ILE A 107 7.82 -18.64 1.08
N ASP A 108 7.92 -18.26 -0.20
CA ASP A 108 8.25 -16.89 -0.59
C ASP A 108 7.09 -15.93 -0.37
N GLU A 109 5.85 -16.33 -0.67
CA GLU A 109 4.63 -15.57 -0.31
C GLU A 109 4.57 -15.32 1.21
N ILE A 110 4.83 -16.35 2.02
CA ILE A 110 4.81 -16.24 3.49
C ILE A 110 5.88 -15.25 3.97
N LYS A 111 7.12 -15.32 3.45
CA LYS A 111 8.20 -14.41 3.82
C LYS A 111 7.87 -12.95 3.48
N ILE A 112 7.26 -12.72 2.32
CA ILE A 112 6.81 -11.38 1.89
C ILE A 112 5.83 -10.80 2.91
N ILE A 113 4.80 -11.57 3.24
CA ILE A 113 3.75 -11.14 4.18
C ILE A 113 4.34 -10.86 5.55
N GLU A 114 5.17 -11.74 6.09
CA GLU A 114 5.75 -11.56 7.42
C GLU A 114 6.63 -10.31 7.51
N LYS A 115 7.42 -10.01 6.46
CA LYS A 115 8.20 -8.77 6.42
C LYS A 115 7.29 -7.54 6.40
N ILE A 116 6.25 -7.54 5.56
CA ILE A 116 5.30 -6.42 5.47
C ILE A 116 4.56 -6.23 6.80
N LYS A 117 4.05 -7.32 7.40
CA LYS A 117 3.42 -7.33 8.73
C LYS A 117 4.34 -6.72 9.77
N PHE A 118 5.63 -7.10 9.79
CA PHE A 118 6.60 -6.55 10.74
C PHE A 118 6.75 -5.03 10.61
N VAL A 119 6.85 -4.50 9.40
CA VAL A 119 6.97 -3.05 9.16
C VAL A 119 5.70 -2.31 9.59
N LEU A 120 4.53 -2.84 9.25
CA LEU A 120 3.24 -2.22 9.53
C LEU A 120 2.81 -2.32 10.99
N LYS A 121 3.13 -3.42 11.71
CA LYS A 121 2.89 -3.53 13.16
C LYS A 121 3.55 -2.39 13.94
N LYS A 122 4.76 -1.98 13.52
CA LYS A 122 5.47 -0.83 14.11
C LYS A 122 4.77 0.52 13.88
N ARG A 123 3.84 0.56 12.92
CA ARG A 123 3.04 1.75 12.56
C ARG A 123 1.61 1.68 13.10
N GLY A 124 1.29 0.71 13.95
CA GLY A 124 -0.02 0.59 14.60
C GLY A 124 -1.02 -0.34 13.91
N PHE A 125 -0.70 -0.89 12.74
CA PHE A 125 -1.59 -1.83 12.06
C PHE A 125 -1.63 -3.20 12.73
N ARG A 126 -2.80 -3.81 12.71
CA ARG A 126 -3.06 -5.16 13.22
C ARG A 126 -3.33 -6.10 12.06
N PHE A 127 -3.28 -7.41 12.33
CA PHE A 127 -3.43 -8.43 11.29
C PHE A 127 -4.36 -9.53 11.76
N THR A 128 -5.32 -9.85 10.90
CA THR A 128 -6.18 -11.03 11.04
C THR A 128 -5.55 -12.18 10.25
N ASN A 129 -5.59 -13.37 10.83
CA ASN A 129 -5.08 -14.60 10.20
C ASN A 129 -6.13 -15.22 9.28
#